data_AF-A0A9J6G256-F1
#
_entry.id   AF-A0A9J6G256-F1
#
_cell.length_a   1.000
_cell.length_b   1.000
_cell.length_c   1.000
_cell.angle_alpha   90.00
_cell.angle_beta   90.00
_cell.angle_gamma   90.00
#
_symmetry.space_group_name_H-M   'P 1'
#
loop_
_entity.id
_entity.type
_entity.pdbx_description
1 polymer ?
#
loop_
_entity_poly.entity_id
_entity_poly.type
_entity_poly.pdbx_seq_one_letter_code
_entity_poly.pdbx_strand_id
1 'polypeptide(L)'
;MAVSARSSTPLEEVAAAAGPDAALWAQLDIRKDRSITLQHAQRAKRCGCTAIVLTVDHPFISGTAARSAENESQQKVFNEISTPCQPLCAPWAADATFTWTGGVRSGDDVVKALCLGAKAVFVGRPALYGLAYNGEEGVTAVLECIRKELCTCLSLIGCHDVQKLHRGFLVRRSDISYQERR
;
A
#
# COMPACT_ATOMS: atom_id res chain seq x y z
N MET A 1 0.73 -8.70 -6.77
CA MET A 1 1.80 -8.37 -5.79
C MET A 1 2.69 -7.28 -6.36
N ALA A 2 3.16 -6.32 -5.55
CA ALA A 2 4.17 -5.34 -5.98
C ALA A 2 5.57 -5.75 -5.51
N VAL A 3 6.54 -5.81 -6.42
CA VAL A 3 7.92 -6.24 -6.15
C VAL A 3 8.84 -5.04 -6.14
N SER A 4 9.63 -4.87 -5.08
CA SER A 4 10.54 -3.74 -4.96
C SER A 4 11.77 -3.87 -5.85
N ALA A 5 12.23 -2.76 -6.45
CA ALA A 5 13.52 -2.65 -7.11
C ALA A 5 14.72 -2.90 -6.16
N ARG A 6 14.46 -2.95 -4.84
CA ARG A 6 15.45 -3.27 -3.79
C ARG A 6 15.17 -4.63 -3.11
N SER A 7 14.43 -5.51 -3.78
CA SER A 7 14.18 -6.88 -3.32
C SER A 7 15.49 -7.64 -3.11
N SER A 8 15.55 -8.49 -2.08
CA SER A 8 16.63 -9.46 -1.88
C SER A 8 16.62 -10.58 -2.92
N THR A 9 15.49 -10.79 -3.59
CA THR A 9 15.29 -11.81 -4.60
C THR A 9 15.09 -11.15 -5.98
N PRO A 10 15.76 -11.63 -7.05
CA PRO A 10 15.57 -11.11 -8.40
C PRO A 10 14.11 -11.18 -8.86
N LEU A 11 13.68 -10.18 -9.63
CA LEU A 11 12.31 -10.12 -10.14
C LEU A 11 11.96 -11.35 -10.99
N GLU A 12 12.93 -11.88 -11.73
CA GLU A 12 12.79 -13.07 -12.56
C GLU A 12 12.46 -14.32 -11.73
N GLU A 13 13.12 -14.51 -10.59
CA GLU A 13 12.85 -15.62 -9.67
C GLU A 13 11.48 -15.46 -9.01
N VAL A 14 11.12 -14.23 -8.62
CA VAL A 14 9.78 -13.95 -8.08
C VAL A 14 8.70 -14.23 -9.11
N ALA A 15 8.91 -13.86 -10.38
CA ALA A 15 7.98 -14.13 -11.45
C ALA A 15 7.83 -15.63 -11.73
N ALA A 16 8.95 -16.36 -11.73
CA ALA A 16 8.93 -17.81 -11.89
C ALA A 16 8.17 -18.51 -10.75
N ALA A 17 8.38 -18.08 -9.49
CA ALA A 17 7.70 -18.63 -8.33
C ALA A 17 6.20 -18.28 -8.29
N ALA A 18 5.82 -17.08 -8.73
CA ALA A 18 4.42 -16.64 -8.72
C ALA A 18 3.58 -17.30 -9.83
N GLY A 19 4.21 -17.77 -10.91
CA GLY A 19 3.53 -18.37 -12.05
C GLY A 19 3.04 -17.34 -13.09
N PRO A 20 2.60 -17.82 -14.28
CA PRO A 20 2.31 -16.96 -15.43
C PRO A 20 1.07 -16.08 -15.26
N ASP A 21 0.11 -16.50 -14.42
CA ASP A 21 -1.15 -15.77 -14.20
C ASP A 21 -1.05 -14.72 -13.07
N ALA A 22 0.11 -14.62 -12.41
CA ALA A 22 0.30 -13.69 -11.32
C ALA A 22 0.30 -12.24 -11.80
N ALA A 23 -0.64 -11.44 -11.30
CA ALA A 23 -0.63 -9.99 -11.48
C ALA A 23 0.52 -9.35 -10.68
N LEU A 24 1.69 -9.26 -11.30
CA LEU A 24 2.89 -8.64 -10.72
C LEU A 24 3.03 -7.19 -11.15
N TRP A 25 3.29 -6.32 -10.19
CA TRP A 25 3.65 -4.91 -10.42
C TRP A 25 5.10 -4.71 -10.00
N ALA A 26 5.86 -3.93 -10.75
CA ALA A 26 7.25 -3.62 -10.42
C ALA A 26 7.36 -2.23 -9.79
N GLN A 27 7.81 -2.15 -8.55
CA GLN A 27 8.08 -0.89 -7.87
C GLN A 27 9.50 -0.42 -8.17
N LEU A 28 9.66 0.85 -8.57
CA LEU A 28 10.97 1.42 -8.89
C LEU A 28 11.09 2.88 -8.46
N ASP A 29 12.34 3.25 -8.18
CA ASP A 29 12.77 4.63 -7.95
C ASP A 29 13.47 5.18 -9.20
N ILE A 30 13.34 6.49 -9.46
CA ILE A 30 14.11 7.15 -10.52
C ILE A 30 15.55 7.33 -10.03
N ARG A 31 16.48 6.54 -10.59
CA ARG A 31 17.90 6.59 -10.25
C ARG A 31 18.59 7.70 -11.04
N LYS A 32 19.63 8.33 -10.46
CA LYS A 32 20.43 9.38 -11.13
C LYS A 32 20.84 8.96 -12.53
N ASP A 33 21.43 7.77 -12.65
CA ASP A 33 21.64 7.12 -13.93
C ASP A 33 20.33 6.50 -14.44
N ARG A 34 19.79 7.10 -15.50
CA ARG A 34 18.52 6.68 -16.10
C ARG A 34 18.62 5.34 -16.82
N SER A 35 19.81 4.91 -17.22
CA SER A 35 20.02 3.61 -17.87
C SER A 35 19.60 2.46 -16.95
N ILE A 36 19.89 2.57 -15.65
CA ILE A 36 19.50 1.59 -14.63
C ILE A 36 17.98 1.53 -14.48
N THR A 37 17.32 2.68 -14.42
CA THR A 37 15.85 2.76 -14.35
C THR A 37 15.21 2.14 -15.60
N LEU A 38 15.74 2.43 -16.79
CA LEU A 38 15.28 1.85 -18.05
C LEU A 38 15.50 0.33 -18.10
N GLN A 39 16.66 -0.15 -17.64
CA GLN A 39 16.95 -1.58 -17.58
C GLN A 39 15.99 -2.32 -16.64
N HIS A 40 15.67 -1.74 -15.47
CA HIS A 40 14.67 -2.30 -14.55
C HIS A 40 13.27 -2.32 -15.16
N ALA A 41 12.84 -1.26 -15.84
CA ALA A 41 11.54 -1.24 -16.51
C ALA A 41 11.46 -2.30 -17.62
N GLN A 42 12.52 -2.47 -18.41
CA GLN A 42 12.59 -3.51 -19.44
C GLN A 42 12.57 -4.93 -18.84
N ARG A 43 13.28 -5.17 -17.73
CA ARG A 43 13.23 -6.44 -17.00
C ARG A 43 11.82 -6.74 -16.49
N ALA A 44 11.16 -5.75 -15.91
CA ALA A 44 9.77 -5.88 -15.45
C ALA A 44 8.83 -6.28 -16.60
N LYS A 45 8.95 -5.61 -17.76
CA LYS A 45 8.17 -5.98 -18.95
C LYS A 45 8.42 -7.43 -19.39
N ARG A 46 9.68 -7.89 -19.39
CA ARG A 46 10.04 -9.28 -19.74
C ARG A 46 9.49 -10.30 -18.75
N CYS A 47 9.39 -9.94 -17.47
CA CYS A 47 8.83 -10.79 -16.43
C CYS A 47 7.29 -10.78 -16.40
N GLY A 48 6.63 -10.14 -17.37
CA GLY A 48 5.18 -10.09 -17.45
C GLY A 48 4.51 -9.13 -16.46
N CYS A 49 5.26 -8.19 -15.86
CA CYS A 49 4.65 -7.22 -14.95
C CYS A 49 3.64 -6.33 -15.68
N THR A 50 2.44 -6.19 -15.11
CA THR A 50 1.31 -5.46 -15.72
C THR A 50 1.30 -3.98 -15.38
N ALA A 51 2.07 -3.56 -14.36
CA ALA A 51 2.19 -2.16 -13.98
C ALA A 51 3.56 -1.83 -13.38
N ILE A 52 3.90 -0.54 -13.43
CA ILE A 52 5.03 0.07 -12.75
C ILE A 52 4.52 0.95 -11.62
N VAL A 53 5.08 0.79 -10.42
CA VAL A 53 4.82 1.65 -9.26
C VAL A 53 6.02 2.56 -9.05
N LEU A 54 5.85 3.86 -9.29
CA LEU A 54 6.92 4.82 -9.10
C LEU A 54 6.91 5.37 -7.68
N THR A 55 8.00 5.16 -6.94
CA THR A 55 8.18 5.69 -5.59
C THR A 55 8.94 7.01 -5.66
N VAL A 56 8.34 8.08 -5.12
CA VAL A 56 8.84 9.48 -5.25
C VAL A 56 9.02 10.19 -3.91
N ASP A 57 8.59 9.56 -2.82
CA ASP A 57 8.60 10.08 -1.44
C ASP A 57 9.95 9.87 -0.72
N HIS A 58 10.86 9.11 -1.32
CA HIS A 58 12.22 8.89 -0.82
C HIS A 58 13.29 9.51 -1.76
N PRO A 59 13.26 10.83 -2.02
CA PRO A 59 14.21 11.48 -2.93
C PRO A 59 15.66 11.43 -2.41
N PHE A 60 15.84 11.18 -1.11
CA PHE A 60 17.13 10.99 -0.46
C PHE A 60 17.13 9.67 0.32
N ILE A 61 18.13 8.83 0.07
CA ILE A 61 18.41 7.68 0.95
C ILE A 61 19.11 8.24 2.19
N SER A 62 18.35 8.78 3.13
CA SER A 62 18.84 8.93 4.51
C SER A 62 18.85 7.54 5.15
N GLY A 63 19.87 7.24 5.96
CA GLY A 63 20.05 5.95 6.62
C GLY A 63 18.79 5.40 7.28
N THR A 64 18.74 4.08 7.34
CA THR A 64 17.80 3.15 8.00
C THR A 64 16.76 3.79 8.94
N ALA A 65 15.50 3.37 8.75
CA ALA A 65 14.33 3.73 9.57
C ALA A 65 14.66 3.96 11.06
N ALA A 66 14.07 5.01 11.62
CA ALA A 66 14.23 5.65 12.94
C ALA A 66 14.28 4.78 14.23
N ARG A 67 14.41 3.45 14.16
CA ARG A 67 14.88 2.62 15.30
C ARG A 67 16.40 2.42 15.31
N SER A 68 17.11 2.75 14.23
CA SER A 68 18.57 2.61 14.17
C SER A 68 19.35 3.88 14.55
N ALA A 69 18.69 5.00 14.83
CA ALA A 69 19.34 6.21 15.31
C ALA A 69 18.40 6.98 16.24
N GLU A 70 18.67 6.90 17.55
CA GLU A 70 18.26 7.93 18.50
C GLU A 70 18.73 9.29 17.97
N ASN A 71 17.81 10.20 17.60
CA ASN A 71 17.94 11.66 17.71
C ASN A 71 16.73 12.38 17.09
N GLU A 72 15.99 13.09 17.94
CA GLU A 72 14.73 13.86 17.79
C GLU A 72 14.49 14.63 16.47
N SER A 73 15.54 14.92 15.71
CA SER A 73 15.49 15.67 14.45
C SER A 73 14.60 15.05 13.35
N GLN A 74 14.50 13.72 13.27
CA GLN A 74 13.69 13.03 12.24
C GLN A 74 12.21 12.89 12.60
N GLN A 75 11.86 12.99 13.89
CA GLN A 75 10.48 12.94 14.36
C GLN A 75 9.65 14.10 13.80
N LYS A 76 10.27 15.28 13.62
CA LYS A 76 9.63 16.47 13.02
C LYS A 76 9.27 16.25 11.56
N VAL A 77 10.16 15.65 10.75
CA VAL A 77 9.93 15.44 9.31
C VAL A 77 8.85 14.37 9.05
N PHE A 78 8.84 13.29 9.83
CA PHE A 78 7.81 12.24 9.70
C PHE A 78 6.42 12.75 10.10
N ASN A 79 6.34 13.63 11.10
CA ASN A 79 5.08 14.29 11.48
C ASN A 79 4.63 15.34 10.46
N GLU A 80 5.55 16.00 9.77
CA GLU A 80 5.22 16.95 8.70
C GLU A 80 4.73 16.24 7.42
N ILE A 81 5.29 15.07 7.09
CA ILE A 81 4.87 14.24 5.94
C ILE A 81 3.66 13.34 6.28
N SER A 82 3.34 13.17 7.56
CA SER A 82 2.08 12.56 8.04
C SER A 82 0.84 13.43 7.75
N THR A 83 0.96 14.44 6.90
CA THR A 83 -0.23 15.01 6.26
C THR A 83 -0.91 13.89 5.47
N PRO A 84 -2.23 13.66 5.61
CA PRO A 84 -2.93 12.75 4.72
C PRO A 84 -2.62 13.21 3.30
N CYS A 85 -1.94 12.37 2.53
CA CYS A 85 -1.64 12.68 1.14
C CYS A 85 -2.97 12.97 0.45
N GLN A 86 -3.27 14.26 0.25
CA GLN A 86 -4.33 14.62 -0.67
C GLN A 86 -3.88 14.09 -2.03
N PRO A 87 -4.75 13.43 -2.78
CA PRO A 87 -4.38 12.90 -4.08
C PRO A 87 -4.02 14.08 -4.97
N LEU A 88 -2.71 14.28 -5.19
CA LEU A 88 -2.24 15.17 -6.24
C LEU A 88 -2.36 14.39 -7.56
N CYS A 89 -3.59 14.20 -8.03
CA CYS A 89 -3.83 13.81 -9.41
C CYS A 89 -3.55 15.03 -10.28
N ALA A 90 -2.32 15.13 -10.79
CA ALA A 90 -2.03 16.10 -11.82
C ALA A 90 -2.84 15.72 -13.09
N PRO A 91 -3.49 16.69 -13.77
CA PRO A 91 -4.42 16.43 -14.88
C PRO A 91 -3.81 15.65 -16.06
N TRP A 92 -2.48 15.60 -16.17
CA TRP A 92 -1.76 14.85 -17.21
C TRP A 92 -1.67 13.34 -16.94
N ALA A 93 -2.04 12.89 -15.74
CA ALA A 93 -2.01 11.49 -15.35
C ALA A 93 -3.43 10.89 -15.45
N ALA A 94 -4.05 10.99 -16.63
CA ALA A 94 -5.44 10.59 -16.87
C ALA A 94 -5.73 9.11 -16.52
N ASP A 95 -4.70 8.25 -16.54
CA ASP A 95 -4.79 6.82 -16.18
C ASP A 95 -4.26 6.51 -14.76
N ALA A 96 -3.93 7.53 -13.95
CA ALA A 96 -3.39 7.32 -12.61
C ALA A 96 -4.47 6.76 -11.66
N THR A 97 -4.26 5.51 -11.24
CA THR A 97 -5.11 4.86 -10.25
C THR A 97 -4.65 5.25 -8.84
N PHE A 98 -5.53 5.91 -8.08
CA PHE A 98 -5.25 6.22 -6.68
C PHE A 98 -5.29 4.94 -5.82
N THR A 99 -4.19 4.68 -5.10
CA THR A 99 -4.05 3.51 -4.21
C THR A 99 -3.58 3.95 -2.83
N TRP A 100 -4.00 3.22 -1.79
CA TRP A 100 -3.67 3.54 -0.40
C TRP A 100 -2.67 2.54 0.16
N THR A 101 -1.52 2.99 0.63
CA THR A 101 -0.41 2.09 1.05
C THR A 101 0.00 2.25 2.52
N GLY A 102 -0.51 3.30 3.19
CA GLY A 102 -0.10 3.68 4.54
C GLY A 102 -1.02 3.14 5.63
N GLY A 103 -0.45 2.38 6.58
CA GLY A 103 -1.07 2.15 7.89
C GLY A 103 -2.20 1.12 7.96
N VAL A 104 -2.52 0.41 6.88
CA VAL A 104 -3.62 -0.55 6.84
C VAL A 104 -3.33 -1.75 7.74
N ARG A 105 -4.18 -1.99 8.73
CA ARG A 105 -4.04 -3.11 9.68
C ARG A 105 -5.29 -3.98 9.78
N SER A 106 -6.44 -3.45 9.41
CA SER A 106 -7.73 -4.12 9.57
C SER A 106 -8.65 -3.92 8.37
N GLY A 107 -9.75 -4.67 8.35
CA GLY A 107 -10.79 -4.54 7.32
C GLY A 107 -11.47 -3.17 7.28
N ASP A 108 -11.63 -2.50 8.42
CA ASP A 108 -12.26 -1.17 8.47
C ASP A 108 -11.35 -0.06 7.89
N ASP A 109 -10.02 -0.20 8.00
CA ASP A 109 -9.07 0.69 7.29
C ASP A 109 -9.27 0.59 5.78
N VAL A 110 -9.48 -0.64 5.26
CA VAL A 110 -9.75 -0.88 3.84
C VAL A 110 -11.06 -0.20 3.44
N VAL A 111 -12.14 -0.38 4.20
CA VAL A 111 -13.44 0.27 3.92
C VAL A 111 -13.28 1.79 3.89
N LYS A 112 -12.60 2.38 4.89
CA LYS A 112 -12.36 3.83 4.94
C LYS A 112 -11.59 4.33 3.72
N ALA A 113 -10.51 3.65 3.35
CA ALA A 113 -9.73 4.01 2.19
C ALA A 113 -10.56 3.96 0.89
N LEU A 114 -11.36 2.91 0.70
CA LEU A 114 -12.24 2.76 -0.46
C LEU A 114 -13.32 3.85 -0.49
N CYS A 115 -13.98 4.13 0.64
CA CYS A 115 -14.97 5.22 0.75
C CYS A 115 -14.37 6.61 0.45
N LEU A 116 -13.08 6.80 0.71
CA LEU A 116 -12.35 8.05 0.40
C LEU A 116 -11.93 8.14 -1.07
N GLY A 117 -12.09 7.08 -1.86
CA GLY A 117 -11.84 7.05 -3.30
C GLY A 117 -10.64 6.19 -3.72
N ALA A 118 -10.00 5.45 -2.80
CA ALA A 118 -8.97 4.47 -3.18
C ALA A 118 -9.56 3.39 -4.07
N LYS A 119 -8.84 3.00 -5.12
CA LYS A 119 -9.20 1.87 -5.99
C LYS A 119 -8.62 0.54 -5.51
N ALA A 120 -7.51 0.60 -4.79
CA ALA A 120 -6.87 -0.54 -4.17
C ALA A 120 -6.12 -0.11 -2.90
N VAL A 121 -5.88 -1.08 -2.02
CA VAL A 121 -5.16 -0.89 -0.76
C VAL A 121 -4.02 -1.90 -0.67
N PHE A 122 -2.83 -1.45 -0.31
CA PHE A 122 -1.65 -2.29 -0.14
C PHE A 122 -1.38 -2.60 1.33
N VAL A 123 -1.00 -3.85 1.59
CA VAL A 123 -0.63 -4.33 2.93
C VAL A 123 0.87 -4.55 2.97
N GLY A 124 1.59 -3.70 3.71
CA GLY A 124 3.05 -3.79 3.89
C GLY A 124 3.44 -4.60 5.12
N ARG A 125 3.69 -3.91 6.24
CA ARG A 125 4.21 -4.52 7.48
C ARG A 125 3.48 -5.78 7.97
N PRO A 126 2.14 -5.88 7.96
CA PRO A 126 1.44 -7.07 8.42
C PRO A 126 1.81 -8.30 7.60
N ALA A 127 1.91 -8.16 6.27
CA ALA A 127 2.34 -9.24 5.39
C ALA A 127 3.79 -9.65 5.70
N LEU A 128 4.70 -8.69 5.93
CA LEU A 128 6.08 -8.99 6.34
C LEU A 128 6.17 -9.71 7.69
N TYR A 129 5.32 -9.36 8.66
CA TYR A 129 5.27 -10.04 9.95
C TYR A 129 4.71 -11.46 9.82
N GLY A 130 3.69 -11.65 8.98
CA GLY A 130 3.19 -12.99 8.62
C GLY A 130 4.29 -13.84 7.99
N LEU A 131 5.04 -13.28 7.04
CA LEU A 131 6.17 -13.95 6.40
C LEU A 131 7.23 -14.40 7.42
N ALA A 132 7.58 -13.54 8.38
CA ALA A 132 8.55 -13.85 9.41
C ALA A 132 8.05 -14.90 10.40
N TYR A 133 6.73 -14.95 10.66
CA TYR A 133 6.13 -15.90 11.60
C TYR A 133 6.03 -17.32 11.04
N ASN A 134 5.50 -17.47 9.83
CA ASN A 134 5.26 -18.80 9.24
C ASN A 134 5.33 -18.80 7.70
N GLY A 135 6.29 -18.06 7.12
CA GLY A 135 6.49 -18.04 5.68
C GLY A 135 5.24 -17.63 4.89
N GLU A 136 5.03 -18.26 3.74
CA GLU A 136 3.88 -18.00 2.86
C GLU A 136 2.53 -18.21 3.57
N GLU A 137 2.41 -19.26 4.39
CA GLU A 137 1.19 -19.53 5.14
C GLU A 137 0.86 -18.38 6.11
N GLY A 138 1.88 -17.80 6.74
CA GLY A 138 1.70 -16.65 7.62
C GLY A 138 1.25 -15.39 6.87
N VAL A 139 1.77 -15.15 5.66
CA VAL A 139 1.28 -14.06 4.79
C VAL A 139 -0.18 -14.29 4.43
N THR A 140 -0.51 -15.50 4.00
CA THR A 140 -1.87 -15.90 3.62
C THR A 140 -2.84 -15.72 4.78
N ALA A 141 -2.47 -16.16 5.99
CA ALA A 141 -3.30 -16.00 7.18
C ALA A 141 -3.59 -14.52 7.49
N VAL A 142 -2.59 -13.65 7.40
CA VAL A 142 -2.77 -12.20 7.64
C VAL A 142 -3.72 -11.57 6.61
N LEU A 143 -3.53 -11.88 5.32
CA LEU A 143 -4.41 -11.37 4.26
C LEU A 143 -5.83 -11.89 4.41
N GLU A 144 -6.00 -13.14 4.82
CA GLU A 144 -7.29 -13.76 5.06
C GLU A 144 -8.01 -13.16 6.27
N CYS A 145 -7.29 -12.80 7.34
CA CYS A 145 -7.85 -12.06 8.47
C CYS A 145 -8.40 -10.70 8.03
N ILE A 146 -7.61 -9.91 7.29
CA ILE A 146 -8.05 -8.60 6.77
C ILE A 146 -9.26 -8.78 5.84
N ARG A 147 -9.27 -9.81 5.00
CA ARG A 147 -10.40 -10.12 4.11
C ARG A 147 -11.67 -10.44 4.90
N LYS A 148 -11.58 -11.28 5.94
CA LYS A 148 -12.72 -11.63 6.81
C LYS A 148 -13.27 -10.41 7.56
N GLU A 149 -12.39 -9.56 8.07
CA GLU A 149 -12.79 -8.30 8.70
C GLU A 149 -13.48 -7.38 7.71
N LEU A 150 -12.95 -7.23 6.49
CA LEU A 150 -13.58 -6.45 5.43
C LEU A 150 -15.00 -6.96 5.14
N CYS A 151 -15.18 -8.26 4.96
CA CYS A 151 -16.50 -8.87 4.75
C CYS A 151 -17.45 -8.61 5.93
N THR A 152 -16.95 -8.69 7.17
CA THR A 152 -17.72 -8.36 8.37
C THR A 152 -18.14 -6.89 8.36
N CYS A 153 -17.22 -5.96 8.10
CA CYS A 153 -17.52 -4.53 8.03
C CYS A 153 -18.56 -4.21 6.96
N LEU A 154 -18.40 -4.76 5.75
CA LEU A 154 -19.35 -4.63 4.64
C LEU A 154 -20.75 -5.12 5.03
N SER A 155 -20.83 -6.26 5.72
CA SER A 155 -22.09 -6.82 6.21
C SER A 155 -22.75 -5.90 7.25
N LEU A 156 -21.96 -5.34 8.17
CA LEU A 156 -22.45 -4.46 9.24
C LEU A 156 -22.97 -3.11 8.71
N ILE A 157 -22.34 -2.56 7.66
CA ILE A 157 -22.78 -1.31 7.02
C ILE A 157 -23.86 -1.53 5.95
N GLY A 158 -24.29 -2.77 5.73
CA GLY A 158 -25.32 -3.12 4.73
C GLY A 158 -24.85 -2.94 3.28
N CYS A 159 -23.55 -3.05 3.02
CA CYS A 159 -22.99 -2.91 1.68
C CYS A 159 -22.49 -4.25 1.15
N HIS A 160 -23.12 -4.79 0.11
CA HIS A 160 -22.76 -6.09 -0.48
C HIS A 160 -21.73 -6.00 -1.62
N ASP A 161 -21.29 -4.79 -1.96
CA ASP A 161 -20.39 -4.55 -3.09
C ASP A 161 -19.41 -3.41 -2.77
N VAL A 162 -18.12 -3.72 -2.79
CA VAL A 162 -17.05 -2.74 -2.54
C VAL A 162 -17.07 -1.56 -3.51
N GLN A 163 -17.61 -1.73 -4.72
CA GLN A 163 -17.71 -0.65 -5.71
C GLN A 163 -18.77 0.40 -5.34
N LYS A 164 -19.71 0.05 -4.44
CA LYS A 164 -20.74 0.96 -3.94
C LYS A 164 -20.28 1.76 -2.73
N LEU A 165 -19.06 1.56 -2.24
CA LEU A 165 -18.52 2.35 -1.14
C LEU A 165 -18.33 3.80 -1.59
N HIS A 166 -18.86 4.73 -0.81
CA HIS A 166 -18.73 6.16 -1.02
C HIS A 166 -18.66 6.88 0.34
N ARG A 167 -18.34 8.17 0.31
CA ARG A 167 -18.17 8.99 1.53
C ARG A 167 -19.38 9.01 2.49
N GLY A 168 -20.57 8.63 2.04
CA GLY A 168 -21.78 8.59 2.87
C GLY A 168 -21.76 7.47 3.93
N PHE A 169 -20.91 6.46 3.76
CA PHE A 169 -20.65 5.44 4.79
C PHE A 169 -19.68 5.92 5.88
N LEU A 170 -19.13 7.13 5.75
CA LEU A 170 -18.18 7.69 6.71
C LEU A 170 -18.82 8.82 7.50
N VAL A 171 -18.50 8.85 8.79
CA VAL A 171 -18.82 9.97 9.67
C VAL A 171 -17.51 10.54 10.18
N ARG A 172 -17.35 11.86 10.13
CA ARG A 172 -16.19 12.51 10.74
C ARG A 172 -16.34 12.46 12.24
N ARG A 173 -15.24 12.20 12.94
CA ARG A 173 -15.23 12.16 14.40
C ARG A 173 -15.75 13.45 15.04
N SER A 174 -15.50 14.60 14.42
CA SER A 174 -16.03 15.91 14.84
C SER A 174 -17.56 15.99 14.85
N ASP A 175 -18.20 15.19 14.01
CA ASP A 175 -19.65 15.26 13.76
C ASP A 175 -20.40 14.30 14.70
N ILE A 176 -19.67 13.52 15.52
CA ILE A 176 -20.23 12.62 16.54
C ILE A 176 -20.31 13.39 17.86
N SER A 177 -21.51 13.83 18.24
CA SER A 177 -21.76 14.25 19.62
C SER A 177 -21.75 12.99 20.51
N TYR A 178 -20.67 12.79 21.27
CA TYR A 178 -20.71 11.85 22.39
C TYR A 178 -21.66 12.44 23.44
N GLN A 179 -22.93 12.02 23.41
CA GLN A 179 -23.76 12.09 24.60
C GLN A 179 -23.11 11.10 25.59
N GLU A 180 -22.49 11.62 26.66
CA GLU A 180 -21.95 10.82 27.75
C GLU A 180 -23.01 9.82 28.22
N ARG A 181 -22.90 8.57 27.76
CA ARG A 181 -23.72 7.49 28.30
C ARG A 181 -23.19 7.20 29.70
N ARG A 182 -23.92 7.71 30.70
CA ARG A 182 -23.86 7.30 32.10
C ARG A 182 -24.00 5.79 32.25
#